data_AF-A0A5F5PL47-F1
#
_entry.id   AF-A0A5F5PL47-F1
#
_cell.length_a   1.000
_cell.length_b   1.000
_cell.length_c   1.000
_cell.angle_alpha   90.00
_cell.angle_beta   90.00
_cell.angle_gamma   90.00
#
_symmetry.space_group_name_H-M   'P 1'
#
loop_
_entity.id
_entity.type
_entity.pdbx_description
1 polymer ?
#
loop_
_entity_poly.entity_id
_entity_poly.type
_entity_poly.pdbx_seq_one_letter_code
_entity_poly.pdbx_strand_id
1 'polypeptide(L)'
;MRRHKSTSSSNMKKYIKSPEQKESNKYTENNPKENEIYNLNDDDFKTAIIKILTELRENSDRQLNEFRSYVTKEFDTIKKNQTEILEMKNTIEEIKKNLDALNSRADNMEERISNLEDGNIELLQAEEEREARLKRNEETLRELSDTIRRCNVRIIGIPEGEEKEKGAENLFKEIMAENFPNLVREMDLQVTEANRSPNFINARRPTPRHIVVKLAKVNDKEKILRTARLKKLTYKGTPIRLSADFSAETLQARREWNDIFKNLKDKNLQPRILYPAKISFKYYGEIKTFPDKQKLREFIATKPPLQEILRKTLIPEKSKKGKGLQNQEQRR
;
A
#
# COMPACT_ATOMS: atom_id res chain seq x y z
N MET A 1 2.84 25.44 13.21
CA MET A 1 3.97 26.41 13.29
C MET A 1 5.11 25.97 12.38
N ARG A 2 5.21 26.48 11.15
CA ARG A 2 6.43 26.39 10.33
C ARG A 2 6.64 27.74 9.63
N ARG A 3 7.66 28.47 10.11
CA ARG A 3 8.16 29.71 9.53
C ARG A 3 8.84 29.39 8.20
N HIS A 4 8.34 29.91 7.09
CA HIS A 4 9.12 29.99 5.86
C HIS A 4 9.99 31.25 5.87
N LYS A 5 11.30 31.00 5.79
CA LYS A 5 12.38 31.96 5.71
C LYS A 5 12.27 32.76 4.41
N SER A 6 12.39 34.07 4.52
CA SER A 6 12.67 34.98 3.41
C SER A 6 13.99 34.60 2.73
N THR A 7 13.94 34.48 1.41
CA THR A 7 15.14 34.46 0.56
C THR A 7 15.13 35.71 -0.30
N SER A 8 16.05 36.62 0.04
CA SER A 8 16.43 37.76 -0.77
C SER A 8 17.15 37.29 -2.03
N SER A 9 16.69 37.76 -3.19
CA SER A 9 17.38 37.77 -4.47
C SER A 9 16.53 38.70 -5.36
N SER A 10 17.03 39.59 -6.19
CA SER A 10 18.37 40.00 -6.57
C SER A 10 18.20 41.37 -7.23
N ASN A 11 19.23 42.21 -7.16
CA ASN A 11 19.26 43.55 -7.76
C ASN A 11 18.87 43.53 -9.25
N MET A 12 17.85 44.32 -9.62
CA MET A 12 17.66 44.75 -11.00
C MET A 12 17.58 46.29 -11.04
N LYS A 13 18.74 46.95 -10.81
CA LYS A 13 18.95 48.31 -11.28
C LYS A 13 19.10 48.24 -12.81
N LYS A 14 18.00 48.40 -13.55
CA LYS A 14 18.07 48.66 -14.99
C LYS A 14 18.23 50.16 -15.20
N TYR A 15 19.38 50.50 -15.76
CA TYR A 15 19.78 51.80 -16.25
C TYR A 15 18.71 52.40 -17.16
N ILE A 16 18.16 53.56 -16.76
CA ILE A 16 17.64 54.52 -17.74
C ILE A 16 18.82 55.43 -18.06
N LYS A 17 19.40 55.24 -19.25
CA LYS A 17 20.37 56.18 -19.83
C LYS A 17 19.69 57.54 -19.94
N SER A 18 20.24 58.56 -19.28
CA SER A 18 19.94 59.94 -19.61
C SER A 18 20.22 60.16 -21.10
N PRO A 19 19.40 60.94 -21.83
CA PRO A 19 19.72 61.30 -23.20
C PRO A 19 21.07 62.01 -23.20
N GLU A 20 22.03 61.48 -23.96
CA GLU A 20 23.25 62.19 -24.30
C GLU A 20 22.85 63.57 -24.83
N GLN A 21 23.24 64.62 -24.11
CA GLN A 21 23.26 65.97 -24.66
C GLN A 21 24.22 65.93 -25.84
N LYS A 22 23.69 65.73 -27.05
CA LYS A 22 24.38 66.16 -28.26
C LYS A 22 24.37 67.68 -28.23
N GLU A 23 25.37 68.25 -27.56
CA GLU A 23 25.88 69.57 -27.88
C GLU A 23 26.37 69.54 -29.33
N SER A 24 25.44 69.66 -30.27
CA SER A 24 25.76 70.22 -31.58
C SER A 24 25.30 71.66 -31.55
N ASN A 25 26.05 72.50 -30.83
CA ASN A 25 26.13 73.92 -31.13
C ASN A 25 26.75 74.04 -32.54
N LYS A 26 25.95 73.80 -33.57
CA LYS A 26 26.16 74.43 -34.87
C LYS A 26 25.39 75.74 -34.83
N TYR A 27 25.97 76.72 -34.15
CA TYR A 27 25.76 78.10 -34.55
C TYR A 27 26.34 78.19 -35.97
N THR A 28 25.48 78.06 -36.98
CA THR A 28 25.81 78.62 -38.28
C THR A 28 25.79 80.12 -38.09
N GLU A 29 26.98 80.71 -37.86
CA GLU A 29 27.24 82.11 -38.19
C GLU A 29 27.03 82.28 -39.70
N ASN A 30 25.78 82.37 -40.12
CA ASN A 30 25.44 83.06 -41.36
C ASN A 30 25.35 84.53 -40.99
N ASN A 31 26.51 85.14 -40.76
CA ASN A 31 26.61 86.59 -40.72
C ASN A 31 26.40 87.07 -42.16
N PRO A 32 25.31 87.79 -42.50
CA PRO A 32 25.26 88.45 -43.78
C PRO A 32 26.38 89.48 -43.75
N LYS A 33 27.36 89.32 -44.65
CA LYS A 33 28.52 90.19 -44.86
C LYS A 33 28.29 91.60 -44.27
N GLU A 34 28.93 91.90 -43.15
CA GLU A 34 28.90 93.22 -42.48
C GLU A 34 29.35 94.38 -43.38
N ASN A 35 29.84 94.11 -44.59
CA ASN A 35 30.47 95.08 -45.47
C ASN A 35 29.60 95.68 -46.59
N GLU A 36 28.27 95.47 -46.61
CA GLU A 36 27.38 96.11 -47.60
C GLU A 36 26.23 96.93 -47.01
N ILE A 37 26.15 97.10 -45.69
CA ILE A 37 25.05 97.84 -45.05
C ILE A 37 25.34 99.36 -45.01
N TYR A 38 26.62 99.76 -45.04
CA TYR A 38 27.03 101.17 -44.85
C TYR A 38 26.92 102.07 -46.09
N ASN A 39 26.44 101.55 -47.24
CA ASN A 39 26.33 102.31 -48.51
C ASN A 39 24.92 102.29 -49.14
N LEU A 40 23.88 101.87 -48.41
CA LEU A 40 22.49 101.77 -48.91
C LEU A 40 21.71 103.09 -48.73
N ASN A 41 20.81 103.43 -49.66
CA ASN A 41 19.88 104.55 -49.50
C ASN A 41 18.87 104.24 -48.36
N ASP A 42 18.28 105.25 -47.73
CA ASP A 42 17.49 105.12 -46.48
C ASP A 42 16.30 104.14 -46.60
N ASP A 43 15.70 104.03 -47.79
CA ASP A 43 14.63 103.05 -48.09
C ASP A 43 15.15 101.62 -48.24
N ASP A 44 16.35 101.43 -48.80
CA ASP A 44 16.97 100.12 -48.97
C ASP A 44 17.45 99.58 -47.62
N PHE A 45 17.97 100.45 -46.75
CA PHE A 45 18.32 100.12 -45.37
C PHE A 45 17.10 99.70 -44.53
N LYS A 46 15.99 100.47 -44.60
CA LYS A 46 14.73 100.11 -43.94
C LYS A 46 14.21 98.75 -44.43
N THR A 47 14.30 98.48 -45.73
CA THR A 47 13.87 97.20 -46.33
C THR A 47 14.71 96.02 -45.84
N ALA A 48 16.04 96.19 -45.73
CA ALA A 48 16.95 95.17 -45.21
C ALA A 48 16.68 94.83 -43.73
N ILE A 49 16.43 95.85 -42.89
CA ILE A 49 16.07 95.67 -41.47
C ILE A 49 14.73 94.93 -41.34
N ILE A 50 13.72 95.32 -42.11
CA ILE A 50 12.41 94.66 -42.12
C ILE A 50 12.58 93.18 -42.49
N LYS A 51 13.39 92.87 -43.50
CA LYS A 51 13.63 91.50 -43.96
C LYS A 51 14.29 90.63 -42.87
N ILE A 52 15.30 91.16 -42.19
CA ILE A 52 15.98 90.48 -41.06
C ILE A 52 14.99 90.23 -39.90
N LEU A 53 14.16 91.22 -39.57
CA LEU A 53 13.16 91.09 -38.50
C LEU A 53 12.05 90.09 -38.86
N THR A 54 11.62 90.04 -40.13
CA THR A 54 10.66 89.04 -40.60
C THR A 54 11.25 87.63 -40.60
N GLU A 55 12.50 87.45 -41.04
CA GLU A 55 13.18 86.15 -40.99
C GLU A 55 13.39 85.66 -39.56
N LEU A 56 13.79 86.55 -38.64
CA LEU A 56 13.89 86.24 -37.20
C LEU A 56 12.54 85.79 -36.63
N ARG A 57 11.47 86.54 -36.92
CA ARG A 57 10.12 86.21 -36.47
C ARG A 57 9.65 84.86 -37.04
N GLU A 58 9.80 84.64 -38.34
CA GLU A 58 9.40 83.39 -38.98
C GLU A 58 10.18 82.19 -38.46
N ASN A 59 11.48 82.36 -38.16
CA ASN A 59 12.30 81.31 -37.56
C ASN A 59 11.87 81.01 -36.11
N SER A 60 11.60 82.04 -35.30
CA SER A 60 11.05 81.87 -33.95
C SER A 60 9.67 81.19 -33.97
N ASP A 61 8.80 81.58 -34.90
CA ASP A 61 7.48 80.98 -35.08
C ASP A 61 7.58 79.51 -35.53
N ARG A 62 8.53 79.16 -36.41
CA ARG A 62 8.84 77.76 -36.77
C ARG A 62 9.31 76.96 -35.56
N GLN A 63 10.28 77.47 -34.80
CA GLN A 63 10.79 76.77 -33.61
C GLN A 63 9.70 76.58 -32.54
N LEU A 64 8.87 77.60 -32.30
CA LEU A 64 7.74 77.51 -31.38
C LEU A 64 6.71 76.49 -31.84
N ASN A 65 6.41 76.41 -33.13
CA ASN A 65 5.47 75.43 -33.68
C ASN A 65 6.02 74.00 -33.66
N GLU A 66 7.31 73.80 -33.94
CA GLU A 66 7.98 72.51 -33.81
C GLU A 66 8.00 72.02 -32.35
N PHE A 67 8.37 72.90 -31.41
CA PHE A 67 8.33 72.60 -29.98
C PHE A 67 6.91 72.27 -29.53
N ARG A 68 5.92 73.07 -29.94
CA ARG A 68 4.51 72.82 -29.64
C ARG A 68 4.07 71.46 -30.20
N SER A 69 4.41 71.13 -31.45
CA SER A 69 4.09 69.84 -32.05
C SER A 69 4.67 68.66 -31.27
N TYR A 70 5.94 68.77 -30.88
CA TYR A 70 6.62 67.76 -30.06
C TYR A 70 5.94 67.58 -28.69
N VAL A 71 5.71 68.68 -27.97
CA VAL A 71 5.06 68.65 -26.65
C VAL A 71 3.64 68.06 -26.74
N THR A 72 2.90 68.36 -27.80
CA THR A 72 1.54 67.84 -27.97
C THR A 72 1.56 66.32 -28.16
N LYS A 73 2.49 65.78 -28.97
CA LYS A 73 2.65 64.33 -29.17
C LYS A 73 3.07 63.61 -27.89
N GLU A 74 4.00 64.18 -27.12
CA GLU A 74 4.40 63.65 -25.82
C GLU A 74 3.21 63.65 -24.84
N PHE A 75 2.43 64.73 -24.83
CA PHE A 75 1.24 64.84 -23.97
C PHE A 75 0.18 63.79 -24.31
N ASP A 76 -0.09 63.56 -25.60
CA ASP A 76 -1.02 62.52 -26.06
C ASP A 76 -0.52 61.12 -25.67
N THR A 77 0.78 60.87 -25.77
CA THR A 77 1.41 59.60 -25.37
C THR A 77 1.29 59.38 -23.85
N ILE A 78 1.55 60.41 -23.04
CA ILE A 78 1.38 60.36 -21.58
C ILE A 78 -0.08 60.07 -21.22
N LYS A 79 -1.02 60.73 -21.89
CA LYS A 79 -2.46 60.54 -21.64
C LYS A 79 -2.90 59.11 -21.93
N LYS A 80 -2.42 58.51 -23.04
CA LYS A 80 -2.66 57.11 -23.37
C LYS A 80 -2.07 56.15 -22.33
N ASN A 81 -0.83 56.39 -21.90
CA ASN A 81 -0.20 55.58 -20.86
C ASN A 81 -0.95 55.68 -19.52
N GLN A 82 -1.48 56.86 -19.17
CA GLN A 82 -2.30 57.03 -17.96
C GLN A 82 -3.58 56.19 -18.01
N THR A 83 -4.25 56.10 -19.17
CA THR A 83 -5.44 55.25 -19.32
C THR A 83 -5.12 53.77 -19.18
N GLU A 84 -4.03 53.30 -19.81
CA GLU A 84 -3.58 51.90 -19.70
C GLU A 84 -3.19 51.54 -18.25
N ILE A 85 -2.52 52.45 -17.53
CA ILE A 85 -2.18 52.27 -16.11
C ILE A 85 -3.44 52.15 -15.23
N LEU A 86 -4.50 52.90 -15.54
CA LEU A 86 -5.75 52.83 -14.78
C LEU A 86 -6.46 51.48 -15.00
N GLU A 87 -6.51 50.99 -16.24
CA GLU A 87 -7.04 49.67 -16.56
C GLU A 87 -6.24 48.56 -15.87
N MET A 88 -4.89 48.63 -15.93
CA MET A 88 -4.01 47.71 -15.21
C MET A 88 -4.29 47.72 -13.70
N LYS A 89 -4.50 48.89 -13.09
CA LYS A 89 -4.81 48.99 -11.67
C LYS A 89 -6.10 48.27 -11.31
N ASN A 90 -7.14 48.41 -12.13
CA ASN A 90 -8.42 47.73 -11.92
C ASN A 90 -8.27 46.20 -12.02
N THR A 91 -7.54 45.72 -13.04
CA THR A 91 -7.29 44.26 -13.19
C THR A 91 -6.49 43.69 -12.03
N ILE A 92 -5.49 44.41 -11.50
CA ILE A 92 -4.73 44.00 -10.31
C ILE A 92 -5.63 43.89 -9.08
N GLU A 93 -6.58 44.80 -8.90
CA GLU A 93 -7.52 44.74 -7.78
C GLU A 93 -8.44 43.52 -7.87
N GLU A 94 -8.91 43.19 -9.08
CA GLU A 94 -9.71 41.99 -9.32
C GLU A 94 -8.91 40.70 -9.07
N ILE A 95 -7.66 40.64 -9.55
CA ILE A 95 -6.74 39.53 -9.27
C ILE A 95 -6.55 39.35 -7.77
N LYS A 96 -6.39 40.45 -7.02
CA LYS A 96 -6.22 40.40 -5.56
C LYS A 96 -7.45 39.80 -4.87
N LYS A 97 -8.66 40.22 -5.24
CA LYS A 97 -9.91 39.65 -4.71
C LYS A 97 -10.02 38.15 -5.00
N ASN A 98 -9.67 37.74 -6.21
CA ASN A 98 -9.64 36.32 -6.59
C ASN A 98 -8.59 35.52 -5.81
N LEU A 99 -7.41 36.10 -5.55
CA LEU A 99 -6.36 35.48 -4.76
C LEU A 99 -6.79 35.28 -3.30
N ASP A 100 -7.44 36.29 -2.70
CA ASP A 100 -7.98 36.19 -1.34
C ASP A 100 -9.05 35.09 -1.25
N ALA A 101 -9.96 35.01 -2.23
CA ALA A 101 -10.96 33.95 -2.31
C ALA A 101 -10.33 32.54 -2.48
N LEU A 102 -9.26 32.42 -3.28
CA LEU A 102 -8.52 31.18 -3.43
C LEU A 102 -7.81 30.76 -2.13
N ASN A 103 -7.22 31.71 -1.41
CA ASN A 103 -6.58 31.45 -0.12
C ASN A 103 -7.58 30.91 0.90
N SER A 104 -8.74 31.57 1.06
CA SER A 104 -9.78 31.07 1.98
C SER A 104 -10.27 29.67 1.60
N ARG A 105 -10.36 29.35 0.31
CA ARG A 105 -10.68 27.99 -0.15
C ARG A 105 -9.55 27.00 0.14
N ALA A 106 -8.30 27.40 0.03
CA ALA A 106 -7.14 26.57 0.37
C ALA A 106 -7.12 26.24 1.86
N ASP A 107 -7.33 27.24 2.73
CA ASP A 107 -7.41 27.06 4.18
C ASP A 107 -8.51 26.05 4.56
N ASN A 108 -9.69 26.15 3.94
CA ASN A 108 -10.77 25.19 4.17
C ASN A 108 -10.41 23.76 3.72
N MET A 109 -9.69 23.62 2.60
CA MET A 109 -9.24 22.31 2.13
C MET A 109 -8.17 21.72 3.06
N GLU A 110 -7.25 22.54 3.58
CA GLU A 110 -6.24 22.10 4.55
C GLU A 110 -6.89 21.57 5.84
N GLU A 111 -7.89 22.28 6.38
CA GLU A 111 -8.64 21.81 7.55
C GLU A 111 -9.36 20.50 7.27
N ARG A 112 -10.02 20.37 6.11
CA ARG A 112 -10.67 19.12 5.70
C ARG A 112 -9.67 17.97 5.55
N ILE A 113 -8.48 18.23 5.01
CA ILE A 113 -7.42 17.22 4.89
C ILE A 113 -6.96 16.79 6.29
N SER A 114 -6.73 17.72 7.22
CA SER A 114 -6.37 17.39 8.61
C SER A 114 -7.41 16.50 9.28
N ASN A 115 -8.70 16.85 9.16
CA ASN A 115 -9.79 16.05 9.74
C ASN A 115 -9.86 14.63 9.13
N LEU A 116 -9.57 14.49 7.84
CA LEU A 116 -9.51 13.19 7.16
C LEU A 116 -8.28 12.39 7.57
N GLU A 117 -7.13 13.03 7.77
CA GLU A 117 -5.91 12.38 8.25
C GLU A 117 -6.11 11.81 9.65
N ASP A 118 -6.72 12.59 10.55
CA ASP A 118 -7.05 12.14 11.90
C ASP A 118 -8.05 10.97 11.87
N GLY A 119 -9.12 11.07 11.08
CA GLY A 119 -10.10 9.99 10.91
C GLY A 119 -9.50 8.71 10.29
N ASN A 120 -8.51 8.85 9.40
CA ASN A 120 -7.80 7.69 8.83
C ASN A 120 -6.94 6.98 9.89
N ILE A 121 -6.34 7.70 10.83
CA ILE A 121 -5.56 7.10 11.92
C ILE A 121 -6.49 6.25 12.81
N GLU A 122 -7.66 6.79 13.18
CA GLU A 122 -8.66 6.05 13.95
C GLU A 122 -9.17 4.81 13.20
N LEU A 123 -9.40 4.93 11.89
CA LEU A 123 -9.82 3.82 11.04
C LEU A 123 -8.78 2.70 11.00
N LEU A 124 -7.50 3.04 10.85
CA LEU A 124 -6.40 2.08 10.85
C LEU A 124 -6.31 1.33 12.18
N GLN A 125 -6.41 2.04 13.30
CA GLN A 125 -6.42 1.41 14.63
C GLN A 125 -7.62 0.46 14.80
N ALA A 126 -8.81 0.89 14.38
CA ALA A 126 -10.01 0.05 14.41
C ALA A 126 -9.89 -1.18 13.50
N GLU A 127 -9.21 -1.07 12.36
CA GLU A 127 -8.93 -2.18 11.45
C GLU A 127 -7.98 -3.19 12.09
N GLU A 128 -6.88 -2.74 12.71
CA GLU A 128 -5.95 -3.60 13.44
C GLU A 128 -6.64 -4.35 14.58
N GLU A 129 -7.49 -3.67 15.35
CA GLU A 129 -8.29 -4.29 16.42
C GLU A 129 -9.26 -5.33 15.87
N ARG A 130 -9.93 -5.03 14.74
CA ARG A 130 -10.85 -5.95 14.07
C ARG A 130 -10.12 -7.17 13.54
N GLU A 131 -8.94 -7.00 12.95
CA GLU A 131 -8.10 -8.10 12.48
C GLU A 131 -7.65 -8.98 13.65
N ALA A 132 -7.18 -8.38 14.74
CA ALA A 132 -6.82 -9.11 15.95
C ALA A 132 -8.01 -9.89 16.53
N ARG A 133 -9.22 -9.30 16.51
CA ARG A 133 -10.46 -9.97 16.93
C ARG A 133 -10.80 -11.15 16.02
N LEU A 134 -10.68 -11.00 14.70
CA LEU A 134 -10.93 -12.06 13.74
C LEU A 134 -9.96 -13.24 13.95
N LYS A 135 -8.66 -12.98 14.12
CA LYS A 135 -7.67 -14.02 14.41
C LYS A 135 -8.03 -14.80 15.69
N ARG A 136 -8.37 -14.12 16.78
CA ARG A 136 -8.82 -14.78 18.02
C ARG A 136 -10.09 -15.61 17.81
N ASN A 137 -11.05 -15.09 17.04
CA ASN A 137 -12.29 -15.79 16.75
C ASN A 137 -12.04 -17.07 15.92
N GLU A 138 -11.17 -17.01 14.90
CA GLU A 138 -10.78 -18.18 14.11
C GLU A 138 -10.11 -19.25 14.97
N GLU A 139 -9.19 -18.86 15.85
CA GLU A 139 -8.54 -19.77 16.81
C GLU A 139 -9.57 -20.42 17.75
N THR A 140 -10.49 -19.61 18.30
CA THR A 140 -11.56 -20.09 19.17
C THR A 140 -12.48 -21.07 18.44
N LEU A 141 -12.87 -20.77 17.21
CA LEU A 141 -13.70 -21.66 16.38
C LEU A 141 -12.98 -22.97 16.10
N ARG A 142 -11.68 -22.93 15.79
CA ARG A 142 -10.86 -24.15 15.60
C ARG A 142 -10.84 -25.00 16.87
N GLU A 143 -10.63 -24.39 18.03
CA GLU A 143 -10.61 -25.11 19.32
C GLU A 143 -11.96 -25.72 19.68
N LEU A 144 -13.07 -24.99 19.50
CA LEU A 144 -14.42 -25.50 19.72
C LEU A 144 -14.73 -26.66 18.76
N SER A 145 -14.38 -26.49 17.49
CA SER A 145 -14.56 -27.48 16.43
C SER A 145 -13.80 -28.79 16.74
N ASP A 146 -12.54 -28.69 17.18
CA ASP A 146 -11.77 -29.86 17.59
C ASP A 146 -12.29 -30.45 18.91
N THR A 147 -12.77 -29.63 19.85
CA THR A 147 -13.36 -30.09 21.11
C THR A 147 -14.60 -30.94 20.87
N ILE A 148 -15.48 -30.52 19.94
CA ILE A 148 -16.66 -31.28 19.54
C ILE A 148 -16.27 -32.64 18.90
N ARG A 149 -15.18 -32.65 18.13
CA ARG A 149 -14.65 -33.86 17.46
C ARG A 149 -13.67 -34.65 18.34
N ARG A 150 -13.45 -34.23 19.58
CA ARG A 150 -12.40 -34.77 20.44
C ARG A 150 -12.59 -36.25 20.70
N CYS A 151 -13.82 -36.74 20.79
CA CYS A 151 -14.14 -38.16 20.99
C CYS A 151 -14.47 -38.92 19.68
N ASN A 152 -14.29 -38.28 18.52
CA ASN A 152 -14.63 -38.88 17.23
C ASN A 152 -13.49 -39.75 16.67
N VAL A 153 -13.84 -40.93 16.19
CA VAL A 153 -13.02 -41.85 15.39
C VAL A 153 -13.59 -41.90 13.97
N ARG A 154 -12.73 -41.78 12.97
CA ARG A 154 -13.08 -41.85 11.55
C ARG A 154 -12.61 -43.19 10.97
N ILE A 155 -13.53 -43.93 10.37
CA ILE A 155 -13.31 -45.22 9.70
C ILE A 155 -13.33 -44.99 8.19
N ILE A 156 -12.32 -45.52 7.51
CA ILE A 156 -12.12 -45.37 6.06
C ILE A 156 -12.00 -46.77 5.45
N GLY A 157 -12.69 -47.00 4.33
CA GLY A 157 -12.60 -48.24 3.55
C GLY A 157 -13.78 -49.20 3.74
N ILE A 158 -14.84 -48.81 4.43
CA ILE A 158 -16.04 -49.64 4.59
C ILE A 158 -16.95 -49.47 3.34
N PRO A 159 -17.32 -50.55 2.63
CA PRO A 159 -18.25 -50.51 1.49
C PRO A 159 -19.58 -49.85 1.86
N GLU A 160 -20.20 -49.13 0.93
CA GLU A 160 -21.51 -48.49 1.16
C GLU A 160 -22.60 -49.54 1.39
N GLY A 161 -23.45 -49.35 2.41
CA GLY A 161 -24.60 -50.22 2.66
C GLY A 161 -24.42 -51.24 3.79
N GLU A 162 -23.19 -51.54 4.20
CA GLU A 162 -22.88 -52.44 5.32
C GLU A 162 -23.51 -51.96 6.65
N GLU A 163 -23.68 -50.65 6.80
CA GLU A 163 -24.29 -50.03 7.97
C GLU A 163 -25.83 -50.05 7.94
N LYS A 164 -26.48 -50.33 6.80
CA LYS A 164 -27.95 -50.19 6.67
C LYS A 164 -28.72 -51.24 7.46
N GLU A 165 -28.18 -52.44 7.57
CA GLU A 165 -28.86 -53.57 8.20
C GLU A 165 -28.73 -53.52 9.73
N LYS A 166 -27.54 -53.23 10.24
CA LYS A 166 -27.22 -53.31 11.67
C LYS A 166 -26.98 -51.94 12.33
N GLY A 167 -26.88 -50.86 11.55
CA GLY A 167 -26.45 -49.55 12.03
C GLY A 167 -24.93 -49.42 12.12
N ALA A 168 -24.43 -48.19 11.99
CA ALA A 168 -22.99 -47.91 12.03
C ALA A 168 -22.35 -48.17 13.41
N GLU A 169 -23.15 -48.13 14.49
CA GLU A 169 -22.67 -48.48 15.84
C GLU A 169 -22.30 -49.96 15.94
N ASN A 170 -23.19 -50.85 15.49
CA ASN A 170 -22.94 -52.29 15.55
C ASN A 170 -21.80 -52.69 14.61
N LEU A 171 -21.72 -52.05 13.43
CA LEU A 171 -20.57 -52.21 12.53
C LEU A 171 -19.25 -51.84 13.21
N PHE A 172 -19.22 -50.76 14.00
CA PHE A 172 -18.04 -50.41 14.78
C PHE A 172 -17.71 -51.46 15.84
N LYS A 173 -18.71 -51.98 16.56
CA LYS A 173 -18.52 -53.06 17.54
C LYS A 173 -17.97 -54.34 16.88
N GLU A 174 -18.43 -54.70 15.69
CA GLU A 174 -17.89 -55.82 14.90
C GLU A 174 -16.41 -55.61 14.55
N ILE A 175 -16.06 -54.43 14.03
CA ILE A 175 -14.66 -54.07 13.73
C ILE A 175 -13.79 -54.17 14.98
N MET A 176 -14.30 -53.69 16.11
CA MET A 176 -13.60 -53.72 17.38
C MET A 176 -13.40 -55.15 17.90
N ALA A 177 -14.38 -56.03 17.73
CA ALA A 177 -14.26 -57.44 18.12
C ALA A 177 -13.30 -58.22 17.21
N GLU A 178 -13.36 -58.00 15.89
CA GLU A 178 -12.47 -58.63 14.89
C GLU A 178 -11.01 -58.23 15.14
N ASN A 179 -10.77 -56.93 15.37
CA ASN A 179 -9.41 -56.41 15.44
C ASN A 179 -8.87 -56.27 16.87
N PHE A 180 -9.70 -56.05 17.89
CA PHE A 180 -9.22 -55.73 19.24
C PHE A 180 -9.98 -56.51 20.33
N PRO A 181 -9.98 -57.85 20.30
CA PRO A 181 -10.79 -58.66 21.22
C PRO A 181 -10.43 -58.42 22.69
N ASN A 182 -9.14 -58.19 23.02
CA ASN A 182 -8.72 -57.87 24.38
C ASN A 182 -9.25 -56.51 24.83
N LEU A 183 -9.20 -55.50 23.95
CA LEU A 183 -9.64 -54.15 24.28
C LEU A 183 -11.16 -54.08 24.50
N VAL A 184 -11.92 -54.86 23.73
CA VAL A 184 -13.38 -54.98 23.91
C VAL A 184 -13.73 -55.63 25.25
N ARG A 185 -12.92 -56.60 25.72
CA ARG A 185 -13.13 -57.23 27.04
C ARG A 185 -12.77 -56.33 28.21
N GLU A 186 -11.73 -55.51 28.05
CA GLU A 186 -11.25 -54.60 29.10
C GLU A 186 -12.04 -53.31 29.21
N MET A 187 -12.75 -52.89 28.15
CA MET A 187 -13.43 -51.60 28.10
C MET A 187 -14.94 -51.75 27.88
N ASP A 188 -15.72 -51.05 28.70
CA ASP A 188 -17.14 -50.81 28.40
C ASP A 188 -17.26 -49.74 27.30
N LEU A 189 -17.27 -50.19 26.05
CA LEU A 189 -17.24 -49.33 24.87
C LEU A 189 -18.63 -48.70 24.63
N GLN A 190 -18.77 -47.44 25.05
CA GLN A 190 -19.99 -46.66 24.85
C GLN A 190 -19.88 -45.76 23.61
N VAL A 191 -20.70 -46.04 22.60
CA VAL A 191 -20.85 -45.23 21.40
C VAL A 191 -22.05 -44.30 21.59
N THR A 192 -21.85 -43.01 21.32
CA THR A 192 -22.94 -42.01 21.43
C THR A 192 -23.61 -41.76 20.10
N GLU A 193 -22.85 -41.78 19.00
CA GLU A 193 -23.35 -41.54 17.66
C GLU A 193 -22.42 -42.24 16.66
N ALA A 194 -22.97 -42.80 15.59
CA ALA A 194 -22.19 -43.36 14.51
C ALA A 194 -22.94 -43.13 13.19
N ASN A 195 -22.32 -42.39 12.26
CA ASN A 195 -22.96 -41.98 11.02
C ASN A 195 -21.95 -41.89 9.87
N ARG A 196 -22.41 -42.07 8.62
CA ARG A 196 -21.61 -41.77 7.42
C ARG A 196 -21.48 -40.26 7.25
N SER A 197 -20.30 -39.80 6.85
CA SER A 197 -20.02 -38.39 6.57
C SER A 197 -19.38 -38.24 5.18
N PRO A 198 -19.93 -37.39 4.29
CA PRO A 198 -21.17 -36.59 4.42
C PRO A 198 -22.46 -37.44 4.31
N ASN A 199 -23.60 -36.89 4.74
CA ASN A 199 -24.88 -37.64 4.79
C ASN A 199 -25.40 -38.04 3.40
N PHE A 200 -25.07 -37.27 2.35
CA PHE A 200 -25.46 -37.57 0.97
C PHE A 200 -24.35 -38.32 0.22
N ILE A 201 -24.76 -39.19 -0.71
CA ILE A 201 -23.85 -39.91 -1.60
C ILE A 201 -23.49 -38.98 -2.76
N ASN A 202 -22.19 -38.85 -3.05
CA ASN A 202 -21.70 -38.08 -4.19
C ASN A 202 -21.32 -39.03 -5.33
N ALA A 203 -22.14 -39.10 -6.38
CA ALA A 203 -21.92 -39.96 -7.54
C ALA A 203 -20.60 -39.72 -8.28
N ARG A 204 -19.97 -38.55 -8.11
CA ARG A 204 -18.65 -38.24 -8.72
C ARG A 204 -17.47 -38.82 -7.95
N ARG A 205 -17.67 -39.40 -6.76
CA ARG A 205 -16.62 -40.00 -5.95
C ARG A 205 -16.82 -41.52 -5.88
N PRO A 206 -15.94 -42.32 -6.52
CA PRO A 206 -16.07 -43.77 -6.50
C PRO A 206 -15.65 -44.41 -5.17
N THR A 207 -14.99 -43.65 -4.29
CA THR A 207 -14.55 -44.14 -2.97
C THR A 207 -15.71 -44.13 -1.97
N PRO A 208 -15.89 -45.19 -1.16
CA PRO A 208 -16.89 -45.18 -0.09
C PRO A 208 -16.72 -44.01 0.87
N ARG A 209 -17.83 -43.47 1.38
CA ARG A 209 -17.81 -42.38 2.37
C ARG A 209 -17.19 -42.85 3.68
N HIS A 210 -16.70 -41.93 4.48
CA HIS A 210 -16.16 -42.28 5.80
C HIS A 210 -17.29 -42.47 6.80
N ILE A 211 -17.08 -43.32 7.80
CA ILE A 211 -17.95 -43.41 8.97
C ILE A 211 -17.29 -42.63 10.10
N VAL A 212 -18.04 -41.77 10.77
CA VAL A 212 -17.60 -41.05 11.97
C VAL A 212 -18.36 -41.62 13.16
N VAL A 213 -17.60 -42.09 14.15
CA VAL A 213 -18.12 -42.68 15.38
C VAL A 213 -17.70 -41.79 16.54
N LYS A 214 -18.66 -41.27 17.30
CA LYS A 214 -18.46 -40.47 18.50
C LYS A 214 -18.54 -41.36 19.72
N LEU A 215 -17.42 -41.49 20.44
CA LEU A 215 -17.35 -42.25 21.69
C LEU A 215 -17.74 -41.38 22.88
N ALA A 216 -18.21 -42.00 23.96
CA ALA A 216 -18.53 -41.28 25.21
C ALA A 216 -17.27 -40.71 25.88
N LYS A 217 -16.15 -41.45 25.85
CA LYS A 217 -14.92 -41.09 26.56
C LYS A 217 -13.75 -40.87 25.60
N VAL A 218 -12.98 -39.82 25.82
CA VAL A 218 -11.78 -39.52 25.01
C VAL A 218 -10.67 -40.56 25.19
N ASN A 219 -10.58 -41.15 26.39
CA ASN A 219 -9.58 -42.15 26.72
C ASN A 219 -9.73 -43.40 25.84
N ASP A 220 -10.97 -43.80 25.56
CA ASP A 220 -11.27 -44.97 24.73
C ASP A 220 -10.84 -44.71 23.28
N LYS A 221 -11.15 -43.52 22.74
CA LYS A 221 -10.64 -43.07 21.43
C LYS A 221 -9.12 -43.19 21.37
N GLU A 222 -8.41 -42.67 22.37
CA GLU A 222 -6.95 -42.68 22.36
C GLU A 222 -6.37 -44.10 22.40
N LYS A 223 -6.92 -44.98 23.24
CA LYS A 223 -6.49 -46.38 23.32
C LYS A 223 -6.69 -47.10 21.98
N ILE A 224 -7.87 -46.95 21.38
CA ILE A 224 -8.22 -47.55 20.08
C ILE A 224 -7.28 -47.04 18.98
N LEU A 225 -7.04 -45.73 18.91
CA LEU A 225 -6.16 -45.17 17.88
C LEU A 225 -4.68 -45.53 18.11
N ARG A 226 -4.25 -45.75 19.35
CA ARG A 226 -2.88 -46.25 19.65
C ARG A 226 -2.71 -47.68 19.17
N THR A 227 -3.62 -48.58 19.50
CA THR A 227 -3.57 -49.99 19.06
C THR A 227 -3.73 -50.11 17.55
N ALA A 228 -4.62 -49.31 16.94
CA ALA A 228 -4.82 -49.25 15.49
C ALA A 228 -3.57 -48.86 14.69
N ARG A 229 -2.64 -48.09 15.27
CA ARG A 229 -1.40 -47.69 14.57
C ARG A 229 -0.35 -48.79 14.54
N LEU A 230 -0.45 -49.78 15.42
CA LEU A 230 0.57 -50.83 15.57
C LEU A 230 0.36 -52.00 14.60
N LYS A 231 -0.82 -52.12 13.99
CA LYS A 231 -1.13 -53.23 13.08
C LYS A 231 -2.05 -52.80 11.95
N LYS A 232 -2.13 -53.65 10.93
CA LYS A 232 -3.11 -53.51 9.84
C LYS A 232 -4.49 -53.95 10.35
N LEU A 233 -5.52 -53.22 9.96
CA LEU A 233 -6.90 -53.49 10.36
C LEU A 233 -7.69 -54.03 9.18
N THR A 234 -8.59 -54.96 9.45
CA THR A 234 -9.47 -55.56 8.46
C THR A 234 -10.93 -55.50 8.89
N TYR A 235 -11.84 -55.55 7.93
CA TYR A 235 -13.26 -55.82 8.15
C TYR A 235 -13.71 -56.80 7.09
N LYS A 236 -14.16 -57.99 7.48
CA LYS A 236 -14.56 -59.07 6.54
C LYS A 236 -13.48 -59.33 5.46
N GLY A 237 -12.21 -59.31 5.86
CA GLY A 237 -11.06 -59.48 4.95
C GLY A 237 -10.64 -58.24 4.14
N THR A 238 -11.41 -57.15 4.17
CA THR A 238 -11.06 -55.89 3.48
C THR A 238 -10.20 -55.00 4.38
N PRO A 239 -9.08 -54.44 3.90
CA PRO A 239 -8.24 -53.56 4.72
C PRO A 239 -8.93 -52.22 4.99
N ILE A 240 -8.94 -51.80 6.25
CA ILE A 240 -9.56 -50.55 6.71
C ILE A 240 -8.57 -49.67 7.45
N ARG A 241 -8.93 -48.40 7.65
CA ARG A 241 -8.12 -47.44 8.41
C ARG A 241 -8.96 -46.70 9.44
N LEU A 242 -8.44 -46.66 10.67
CA LEU A 242 -8.95 -45.80 11.74
C LEU A 242 -8.07 -44.57 11.90
N SER A 243 -8.69 -43.40 11.95
CA SER A 243 -8.00 -42.11 12.16
C SER A 243 -8.77 -41.23 13.14
N ALA A 244 -8.10 -40.27 13.75
CA ALA A 244 -8.79 -39.22 14.51
C ALA A 244 -9.53 -38.28 13.54
N ASP A 245 -10.71 -37.82 13.95
CA ASP A 245 -11.44 -36.76 13.27
C ASP A 245 -10.96 -35.40 13.80
N PHE A 246 -10.61 -34.48 12.89
CA PHE A 246 -10.08 -33.15 13.18
C PHE A 246 -10.78 -32.12 12.28
N SER A 247 -10.79 -30.86 12.71
CA SER A 247 -11.16 -29.72 11.86
C SER A 247 -10.22 -29.60 10.64
N ALA A 248 -10.67 -28.90 9.60
CA ALA A 248 -9.89 -28.73 8.37
C ALA A 248 -8.60 -27.95 8.64
N GLU A 249 -8.70 -26.93 9.50
CA GLU A 249 -7.62 -26.07 9.97
C GLU A 249 -6.56 -26.88 10.72
N THR A 250 -6.98 -27.77 11.62
CA THR A 250 -6.07 -28.64 12.37
C THR A 250 -5.44 -29.72 11.49
N LEU A 251 -6.17 -30.26 10.52
CA LEU A 251 -5.58 -31.15 9.51
C LEU A 251 -4.53 -30.44 8.68
N GLN A 252 -4.77 -29.19 8.29
CA GLN A 252 -3.82 -28.38 7.55
C GLN A 252 -2.57 -28.07 8.39
N ALA A 253 -2.75 -27.63 9.64
CA ALA A 253 -1.65 -27.40 10.58
C ALA A 253 -0.82 -28.68 10.83
N ARG A 254 -1.46 -29.86 10.85
CA ARG A 254 -0.74 -31.14 10.93
C ARG A 254 0.05 -31.45 9.67
N ARG A 255 -0.49 -31.18 8.47
CA ARG A 255 0.22 -31.38 7.19
C ARG A 255 1.44 -30.49 7.09
N GLU A 256 1.33 -29.28 7.60
CA GLU A 256 2.42 -28.33 7.69
C GLU A 256 3.61 -28.82 8.52
N TRP A 257 3.39 -29.77 9.43
CA TRP A 257 4.44 -30.43 10.19
C TRP A 257 5.09 -31.61 9.45
N ASN A 258 4.53 -32.10 8.34
CA ASN A 258 4.97 -33.36 7.71
C ASN A 258 6.44 -33.33 7.28
N ASP A 259 6.90 -32.25 6.65
CA ASP A 259 8.29 -32.16 6.17
C ASP A 259 9.28 -32.11 7.35
N ILE A 260 8.93 -31.34 8.39
CA ILE A 260 9.70 -31.25 9.64
C ILE A 260 9.72 -32.61 10.34
N PHE A 261 8.57 -33.27 10.42
CA PHE A 261 8.43 -34.59 11.03
C PHE A 261 9.31 -35.62 10.32
N LYS A 262 9.35 -35.61 8.98
CA LYS A 262 10.20 -36.51 8.19
C LYS A 262 11.68 -36.28 8.52
N ASN A 263 12.15 -35.03 8.50
CA ASN A 263 13.54 -34.71 8.82
C ASN A 263 13.94 -35.09 10.26
N LEU A 264 13.06 -34.84 11.24
CA LEU A 264 13.28 -35.25 12.63
C LEU A 264 13.33 -36.78 12.79
N LYS A 265 12.52 -37.50 12.00
CA LYS A 265 12.51 -38.96 11.98
C LYS A 265 13.80 -39.52 11.40
N ASP A 266 14.29 -38.94 10.32
CA ASP A 266 15.55 -39.33 9.67
C ASP A 266 16.78 -39.15 10.58
N LYS A 267 16.68 -38.27 11.58
CA LYS A 267 17.71 -38.04 12.61
C LYS A 267 17.45 -38.77 13.93
N ASN A 268 16.50 -39.72 13.97
CA ASN A 268 16.17 -40.52 15.15
C ASN A 268 15.74 -39.71 16.40
N LEU A 269 15.18 -38.50 16.21
CA LEU A 269 14.74 -37.63 17.30
C LEU A 269 13.35 -37.99 17.86
N GLN A 270 12.82 -39.16 17.49
CA GLN A 270 11.54 -39.69 17.96
C GLN A 270 10.37 -38.68 17.89
N PRO A 271 10.10 -38.07 16.73
CA PRO A 271 9.06 -37.05 16.63
C PRO A 271 7.66 -37.66 16.84
N ARG A 272 6.77 -36.86 17.45
CA ARG A 272 5.35 -37.16 17.66
C ARG A 272 4.52 -35.90 17.38
N ILE A 273 3.39 -36.06 16.69
CA ILE A 273 2.42 -34.97 16.49
C ILE A 273 1.27 -35.15 17.48
N LEU A 274 1.25 -34.32 18.51
CA LEU A 274 0.28 -34.32 19.59
C LEU A 274 -1.00 -33.56 19.20
N TYR A 275 -2.04 -33.75 19.99
CA TYR A 275 -3.31 -33.03 19.86
C TYR A 275 -3.15 -31.54 20.27
N PRO A 276 -3.81 -30.59 19.58
CA PRO A 276 -4.50 -30.72 18.30
C PRO A 276 -3.56 -30.75 17.10
N ALA A 277 -2.47 -29.97 17.11
CA ALA A 277 -1.46 -29.94 16.04
C ALA A 277 -0.07 -29.48 16.57
N LYS A 278 0.39 -30.05 17.68
CA LYS A 278 1.70 -29.70 18.28
C LYS A 278 2.76 -30.73 17.87
N ILE A 279 3.97 -30.31 17.54
CA ILE A 279 5.08 -31.24 17.30
C ILE A 279 5.92 -31.40 18.57
N SER A 280 6.28 -32.62 18.90
CA SER A 280 7.19 -32.92 19.99
C SER A 280 8.29 -33.86 19.53
N PHE A 281 9.51 -33.71 20.03
CA PHE A 281 10.63 -34.60 19.73
C PHE A 281 11.63 -34.60 20.89
N LYS A 282 12.44 -35.66 20.95
CA LYS A 282 13.48 -35.81 21.97
C LYS A 282 14.75 -35.09 21.51
N TYR A 283 15.27 -34.20 22.34
CA TYR A 283 16.51 -33.45 22.10
C TYR A 283 17.35 -33.44 23.38
N TYR A 284 18.57 -33.98 23.33
CA TYR A 284 19.44 -34.19 24.50
C TYR A 284 18.73 -34.81 25.72
N GLY A 285 17.96 -35.88 25.50
CA GLY A 285 17.28 -36.58 26.59
C GLY A 285 15.90 -36.01 26.94
N GLU A 286 15.66 -34.72 26.70
CA GLU A 286 14.40 -34.04 27.04
C GLU A 286 13.40 -34.04 25.89
N ILE A 287 12.11 -34.16 26.21
CA ILE A 287 11.03 -34.01 25.23
C ILE A 287 10.70 -32.52 25.12
N LYS A 288 10.92 -31.93 23.94
CA LYS A 288 10.51 -30.56 23.64
C LYS A 288 9.23 -30.59 22.82
N THR A 289 8.28 -29.70 23.14
CA THR A 289 6.97 -29.62 22.48
C THR A 289 6.73 -28.19 22.00
N PHE A 290 6.29 -28.05 20.75
CA PHE A 290 6.08 -26.78 20.07
C PHE A 290 4.66 -26.71 19.50
N PRO A 291 3.90 -25.64 19.82
CA PRO A 291 2.54 -25.49 19.33
C PRO A 291 2.47 -24.98 17.89
N ASP A 292 3.47 -24.21 17.45
CA ASP A 292 3.53 -23.57 16.14
C ASP A 292 4.97 -23.54 15.61
N LYS A 293 5.12 -23.20 14.32
CA LYS A 293 6.42 -23.12 13.66
C LYS A 293 7.26 -21.93 14.14
N GLN A 294 6.64 -20.87 14.66
CA GLN A 294 7.37 -19.68 15.11
C GLN A 294 8.18 -19.97 16.37
N LYS A 295 7.56 -20.57 17.39
CA LYS A 295 8.25 -21.00 18.61
C LYS A 295 9.32 -22.05 18.33
N LEU A 296 9.08 -22.93 17.35
CA LEU A 296 10.12 -23.85 16.88
C LEU A 296 11.30 -23.11 16.25
N ARG A 297 11.05 -22.07 15.42
CA ARG A 297 12.11 -21.24 14.83
C ARG A 297 12.93 -20.50 15.90
N GLU A 298 12.27 -19.91 16.88
CA GLU A 298 12.92 -19.23 18.02
C GLU A 298 13.83 -20.19 18.79
N PHE A 299 13.36 -21.41 19.06
CA PHE A 299 14.16 -22.43 19.71
C PHE A 299 15.39 -22.85 18.87
N ILE A 300 15.18 -23.07 17.57
CA ILE A 300 16.24 -23.48 16.65
C ILE A 300 17.29 -22.39 16.47
N ALA A 301 16.92 -21.11 16.50
CA ALA A 301 17.85 -19.99 16.36
C ALA A 301 18.99 -20.04 17.40
N THR A 302 18.73 -20.62 18.57
CA THR A 302 19.72 -20.77 19.65
C THR A 302 20.49 -22.09 19.61
N LYS A 303 20.19 -23.00 18.66
CA LYS A 303 20.71 -24.37 18.60
C LYS A 303 21.23 -24.72 17.19
N PRO A 304 22.51 -24.42 16.90
CA PRO A 304 23.11 -24.64 15.58
C PRO A 304 22.96 -26.07 15.00
N PRO A 305 23.13 -27.16 15.79
CA PRO A 305 22.96 -28.53 15.26
C PRO A 305 21.54 -28.80 14.75
N LEU A 306 20.54 -28.27 15.46
CA LEU A 306 19.13 -28.43 15.08
C LEU A 306 18.76 -27.53 13.89
N GLN A 307 19.42 -26.37 13.79
CA GLN A 307 19.27 -25.46 12.66
C GLN A 307 19.74 -26.08 11.36
N GLU A 308 20.89 -26.76 11.37
CA GLU A 308 21.40 -27.46 10.18
C GLU A 308 20.43 -28.56 9.70
N ILE A 309 19.88 -29.33 10.63
CA ILE A 309 18.91 -30.41 10.34
C ILE A 309 17.63 -29.86 9.70
N LEU A 310 17.10 -28.74 10.21
CA LEU A 310 15.81 -28.20 9.80
C LEU A 310 15.89 -27.02 8.82
N ARG A 311 17.10 -26.65 8.37
CA ARG A 311 17.37 -25.51 7.48
C ARG A 311 16.56 -25.58 6.19
N LYS A 312 16.51 -26.75 5.56
CA LYS A 312 15.82 -26.99 4.27
C LYS A 312 14.29 -26.88 4.36
N THR A 313 13.72 -27.01 5.55
CA THR A 313 12.26 -27.07 5.75
C THR A 313 11.65 -25.82 6.38
N LEU A 314 12.43 -25.04 7.12
CA LEU A 314 11.92 -23.86 7.84
C LEU A 314 12.19 -22.54 7.13
N ILE A 315 13.16 -22.53 6.20
CA ILE A 315 13.51 -21.37 5.38
C ILE A 315 13.12 -21.72 3.95
N PRO A 316 12.03 -21.18 3.38
CA PRO A 316 11.88 -21.22 1.94
C PRO A 316 13.06 -20.46 1.36
N GLU A 317 13.85 -21.10 0.50
CA GLU A 317 14.84 -20.38 -0.31
C GLU A 317 14.09 -19.23 -0.99
N LYS A 318 14.43 -17.98 -0.65
CA LYS A 318 13.95 -16.83 -1.39
C LYS A 318 14.37 -17.08 -2.83
N SER A 319 13.43 -17.51 -3.67
CA SER A 319 13.68 -17.63 -5.10
C SER A 319 14.25 -16.30 -5.57
N LYS A 320 15.45 -16.34 -6.16
CA LYS A 320 16.05 -15.23 -6.85
C LYS A 320 15.16 -14.88 -8.06
N LYS A 321 14.07 -14.15 -7.85
CA LYS A 321 13.40 -13.39 -8.90
C LYS A 321 13.79 -11.93 -8.73
N GLY A 322 15.02 -11.65 -9.12
CA GLY A 322 15.48 -10.31 -9.45
C GLY A 322 15.81 -10.27 -10.93
N LYS A 323 15.40 -9.16 -11.55
CA LYS A 323 15.71 -8.67 -12.91
C LYS A 323 14.73 -9.07 -14.01
N GLY A 324 13.92 -8.09 -14.38
CA GLY A 324 13.21 -8.06 -15.66
C GLY A 324 11.97 -7.18 -15.60
N LEU A 325 12.15 -5.86 -15.47
CA LEU A 325 11.22 -4.81 -15.92
C LEU A 325 11.82 -3.42 -15.58
N GLN A 326 12.94 -3.12 -16.24
CA GLN A 326 13.24 -1.75 -16.65
C GLN A 326 13.32 -1.81 -18.17
N ASN A 327 12.52 -0.98 -18.82
CA ASN A 327 12.50 -0.59 -20.23
C ASN A 327 11.10 -0.74 -20.84
N GLN A 328 10.27 0.27 -20.60
CA GLN A 328 9.33 0.78 -21.61
C GLN A 328 8.97 2.23 -21.30
N GLU A 329 9.97 3.10 -21.36
CA GLU A 329 9.79 4.53 -21.61
C GLU A 329 10.66 4.89 -22.81
N GLN A 330 10.14 4.57 -23.99
CA GLN A 330 10.46 5.18 -25.28
C GLN A 330 9.61 4.47 -26.34
N ARG A 331 8.48 5.10 -26.67
CA ARG A 331 7.72 5.08 -27.93
C ARG A 331 6.23 5.27 -27.65
N ARG A 332 5.81 6.51 -27.45
CA ARG A 332 4.93 7.26 -28.37
C ARG A 332 4.68 8.66 -27.82
#